data_AF-A0A354JVG8-F1
#
_entry.id   AF-A0A354JVG8-F1
#
_cell.length_a   1.000
_cell.length_b   1.000
_cell.length_c   1.000
_cell.angle_alpha   90.00
_cell.angle_beta   90.00
_cell.angle_gamma   90.00
#
_symmetry.space_group_name_H-M   'P 1'
#
loop_
_entity.id
_entity.type
_entity.pdbx_description
1 polymer ?
#
loop_
_entity_poly.entity_id
_entity_poly.type
_entity_poly.pdbx_seq_one_letter_code
_entity_poly.pdbx_strand_id
1 'polypeptide(L)'
;MEQSAYLPIEDKPEILEDKYSLERIAKLHPKLRHEVDQIYRELIRQRIPVRITDTLRTFEEQERLYAIGRTKPGKIVTKAKAGQSYHNYGLALDFCLLTNNGREALWNRAADLNLNQQADWNEVVSLFKHYGWEWGGDWASFKDYPHLQKTFGYSTSYLLELHNTGKTDSDGYVII
;
A
#
# COMPACT_ATOMS: atom_id res chain seq x y z
N MET A 1 5.71 -27.39 -29.41
CA MET A 1 6.43 -26.48 -28.50
C MET A 1 5.98 -25.08 -28.88
N GLU A 2 4.96 -24.55 -28.21
CA GLU A 2 4.54 -23.17 -28.44
C GLU A 2 5.56 -22.25 -27.77
N GLN A 3 6.27 -21.47 -28.58
CA GLN A 3 6.98 -20.29 -28.09
C GLN A 3 5.92 -19.34 -27.56
N SER A 4 5.86 -19.22 -26.23
CA SER A 4 5.16 -18.15 -25.54
C SER A 4 5.73 -16.82 -26.05
N ALA A 5 4.98 -16.15 -26.92
CA ALA A 5 5.37 -14.88 -27.51
C ALA A 5 5.18 -13.79 -26.45
N TYR A 6 6.24 -13.50 -25.69
CA TYR A 6 6.31 -12.33 -24.84
C TYR A 6 6.18 -11.08 -25.72
N LEU A 7 5.22 -10.20 -25.44
CA LEU A 7 5.11 -8.93 -26.15
C LEU A 7 6.33 -8.06 -25.78
N PRO A 8 7.10 -7.54 -26.76
CA PRO A 8 8.12 -6.52 -26.52
C PRO A 8 7.56 -5.38 -25.66
N ILE A 9 8.38 -4.80 -24.76
CA ILE A 9 7.95 -3.69 -23.88
C ILE A 9 7.35 -2.51 -24.66
N GLU A 10 7.79 -2.35 -25.91
CA GLU A 10 7.36 -1.32 -26.86
C GLU A 10 5.89 -1.50 -27.31
N ASP A 11 5.38 -2.74 -27.28
CA ASP A 11 4.02 -3.09 -27.68
C ASP A 11 3.03 -3.11 -26.49
N LYS A 12 3.53 -2.84 -25.27
CA LYS A 12 2.72 -2.78 -24.05
C LYS A 12 2.16 -1.37 -23.85
N PRO A 13 0.95 -1.22 -23.27
CA PRO A 13 0.37 0.08 -23.01
C PRO A 13 1.32 0.92 -22.13
N GLU A 14 1.56 2.15 -22.55
CA GLU A 14 2.30 3.10 -21.73
C GLU A 14 1.54 3.37 -20.44
N ILE A 15 2.22 3.16 -19.31
CA ILE A 15 1.70 3.50 -17.98
C ILE A 15 2.34 4.82 -17.55
N LEU A 16 1.50 5.82 -17.29
CA LEU A 16 1.90 7.11 -16.74
C LEU A 16 1.86 7.08 -15.21
N GLU A 17 2.62 7.99 -14.61
CA GLU A 17 2.57 8.21 -13.17
C GLU A 17 1.19 8.72 -12.73
N ASP A 18 0.64 8.06 -11.72
CA ASP A 18 -0.61 8.39 -11.06
C ASP A 18 -0.36 9.47 -10.01
N LYS A 19 -0.83 10.69 -10.29
CA LYS A 19 -0.69 11.84 -9.39
C LYS A 19 -1.15 11.55 -7.96
N TYR A 20 -2.25 10.83 -7.80
CA TYR A 20 -2.78 10.51 -6.47
C TYR A 20 -1.86 9.58 -5.68
N SER A 21 -1.15 8.67 -6.36
CA SER A 21 -0.15 7.82 -5.74
C SER A 21 1.02 8.65 -5.22
N LEU A 22 1.56 9.57 -6.03
CA LEU A 22 2.65 10.46 -5.61
C LEU A 22 2.24 11.34 -4.42
N GLU A 23 1.04 11.92 -4.44
CA GLU A 23 0.49 12.72 -3.34
C GLU A 23 0.35 11.92 -2.04
N ARG A 24 0.01 10.62 -2.12
CA ARG A 24 -0.11 9.74 -0.95
C ARG A 24 1.23 9.25 -0.46
N ILE A 25 2.17 8.95 -1.35
CA ILE A 25 3.55 8.57 -0.99
C ILE A 25 4.19 9.70 -0.17
N ALA A 26 3.95 10.96 -0.53
CA ALA A 26 4.44 12.12 0.23
C ALA A 26 3.92 12.18 1.68
N LYS A 27 2.81 11.50 2.01
CA LYS A 27 2.26 11.41 3.36
C LYS A 27 2.80 10.24 4.19
N LEU A 28 3.61 9.36 3.61
CA LEU A 28 4.26 8.30 4.39
C LEU A 28 5.21 8.91 5.43
N HIS A 29 5.60 8.08 6.40
CA HIS A 29 6.68 8.41 7.32
C HIS A 29 7.94 8.83 6.54
N PRO A 30 8.67 9.90 6.93
CA PRO A 30 9.84 10.38 6.19
C PRO A 30 10.86 9.30 5.80
N LYS A 31 11.08 8.32 6.69
CA LYS A 31 11.97 7.16 6.44
C LYS A 31 11.55 6.25 5.27
N LEU A 32 10.30 6.32 4.80
CA LEU A 32 9.75 5.44 3.76
C LEU A 32 9.48 6.16 2.44
N ARG A 33 9.33 7.49 2.43
CA ARG A 33 8.89 8.25 1.23
C ARG A 33 9.78 7.99 0.01
N HIS A 34 11.10 8.05 0.19
CA HIS A 34 12.05 7.85 -0.91
C HIS A 34 12.02 6.41 -1.43
N GLU A 35 12.04 5.42 -0.52
CA GLU A 35 12.01 4.00 -0.90
C GLU A 35 10.72 3.66 -1.65
N VAL A 36 9.56 4.14 -1.18
CA VAL A 36 8.28 3.86 -1.84
C VAL A 36 8.16 4.60 -3.18
N ASP A 37 8.70 5.82 -3.32
CA ASP A 37 8.78 6.50 -4.63
C ASP A 37 9.62 5.68 -5.62
N GLN A 38 10.76 5.11 -5.19
CA GLN A 38 11.59 4.25 -6.03
C GLN A 38 10.87 2.96 -6.43
N ILE A 39 10.25 2.27 -5.48
CA ILE A 39 9.45 1.05 -5.75
C ILE A 39 8.31 1.36 -6.70
N TYR A 40 7.59 2.46 -6.48
CA TYR A 40 6.49 2.88 -7.33
C TYR A 40 6.97 3.11 -8.78
N ARG A 41 8.05 3.88 -8.97
CA ARG A 41 8.62 4.13 -10.31
C ARG A 41 9.17 2.87 -10.97
N GLU A 42 9.64 1.90 -10.20
CA GLU A 42 10.03 0.58 -10.71
C GLU A 42 8.81 -0.17 -11.27
N LEU A 43 7.69 -0.19 -10.56
CA LEU A 43 6.44 -0.82 -11.04
C LEU A 43 5.92 -0.16 -12.33
N ILE A 44 5.98 1.18 -12.40
CA ILE A 44 5.62 1.92 -13.62
C ILE A 44 6.55 1.57 -14.79
N ARG A 45 7.86 1.44 -14.55
CA ARG A 45 8.83 0.99 -15.56
C ARG A 45 8.57 -0.44 -16.02
N GLN A 46 8.07 -1.30 -15.15
CA GLN A 46 7.61 -2.66 -15.47
C GLN A 46 6.22 -2.70 -16.13
N ARG A 47 5.62 -1.54 -16.43
CA ARG A 47 4.28 -1.41 -17.03
C ARG A 47 3.16 -1.99 -16.16
N ILE A 48 3.35 -2.04 -14.84
CA ILE A 48 2.31 -2.44 -13.89
C ILE A 48 1.50 -1.20 -13.50
N PRO A 49 0.21 -1.10 -13.87
CA PRO A 49 -0.61 0.07 -13.56
C PRO A 49 -1.09 0.00 -12.11
N VAL A 50 -0.25 0.45 -11.18
CA VAL A 50 -0.54 0.42 -9.73
C VAL A 50 -1.00 1.78 -9.22
N ARG A 51 -1.95 1.78 -8.28
CA ARG A 51 -2.29 2.95 -7.46
C ARG A 51 -2.05 2.67 -5.99
N ILE A 52 -1.36 3.59 -5.33
CA ILE A 52 -1.34 3.65 -3.86
C ILE A 52 -2.65 4.30 -3.42
N THR A 53 -3.49 3.59 -2.68
CA THR A 53 -4.84 4.05 -2.28
C THR A 53 -4.85 4.73 -0.92
N ASP A 54 -4.03 4.25 0.00
CA ASP A 54 -3.96 4.74 1.37
C ASP A 54 -2.51 4.70 1.88
N THR A 55 -2.14 5.65 2.73
CA THR A 55 -0.84 5.71 3.40
C THR A 55 -1.02 6.14 4.85
N LEU A 56 -0.81 7.41 5.19
CA LEU A 56 -1.11 7.95 6.52
C LEU A 56 -2.63 8.08 6.70
N ARG A 57 -3.11 7.55 7.83
CA ARG A 57 -4.48 7.71 8.30
C ARG A 57 -4.47 8.28 9.70
N THR A 58 -5.07 9.43 9.90
CA THR A 58 -5.19 10.05 11.22
C THR A 58 -5.94 9.14 12.20
N PHE A 59 -5.77 9.39 13.50
CA PHE A 59 -6.45 8.62 14.54
C PHE A 59 -7.97 8.78 14.43
N GLU A 60 -8.44 9.98 14.05
CA GLU A 60 -9.86 10.25 13.84
C GLU A 60 -10.41 9.47 12.63
N GLU A 61 -9.68 9.43 11.51
CA GLU A 61 -10.05 8.61 10.35
C GLU A 61 -10.11 7.12 10.70
N GLN A 62 -9.16 6.62 11.48
CA GLN A 62 -9.15 5.22 11.92
C GLN A 62 -10.33 4.91 12.85
N GLU A 63 -10.69 5.81 13.76
CA GLU A 63 -11.87 5.65 14.61
C GLU A 63 -13.15 5.61 13.78
N ARG A 64 -13.25 6.47 12.75
CA ARG A 64 -14.38 6.44 11.80
C ARG A 64 -14.47 5.12 11.04
N LEU A 65 -13.35 4.53 10.61
CA LEU A 65 -13.34 3.21 9.99
C LEU A 65 -13.70 2.09 10.97
N TYR A 66 -13.17 2.14 12.20
CA TYR A 66 -13.46 1.16 13.23
C TYR A 66 -14.96 1.14 13.60
N ALA A 67 -15.63 2.28 13.55
CA ALA A 67 -17.07 2.39 13.79
C ALA A 67 -17.94 1.62 12.76
N ILE A 68 -17.47 1.42 11.52
CA ILE A 68 -18.24 0.75 10.46
C ILE A 68 -18.49 -0.73 10.80
N GLY A 69 -19.75 -1.15 10.76
CA GLY A 69 -20.20 -2.48 11.16
C GLY A 69 -20.23 -2.70 12.68
N ARG A 70 -20.07 -1.63 13.47
CA ARG A 70 -20.17 -1.65 14.94
C ARG A 70 -21.19 -0.63 15.43
N THR A 71 -20.88 0.65 15.30
CA THR A 71 -21.73 1.78 15.70
C THR A 71 -22.26 2.56 14.50
N LYS A 72 -21.73 2.31 13.29
CA LYS A 72 -22.24 2.79 12.01
C LYS A 72 -22.58 1.61 11.09
N PRO A 73 -23.57 1.73 10.21
CA PRO A 73 -23.91 0.67 9.26
C PRO A 73 -22.76 0.39 8.29
N GLY A 74 -22.65 -0.87 7.83
CA GLY A 74 -21.64 -1.31 6.87
C GLY A 74 -20.97 -2.62 7.26
N LYS A 75 -20.13 -3.17 6.37
CA LYS A 75 -19.29 -4.33 6.70
C LYS A 75 -18.09 -3.88 7.50
N ILE A 76 -17.64 -4.70 8.46
CA ILE A 76 -16.40 -4.41 9.21
C ILE A 76 -15.24 -4.39 8.21
N VAL A 77 -14.59 -3.24 8.07
CA VAL A 77 -13.42 -3.04 7.20
C VAL A 77 -12.09 -3.05 7.96
N THR A 78 -12.13 -2.93 9.28
CA THR A 78 -10.92 -2.98 10.11
C THR A 78 -11.22 -3.52 11.51
N LYS A 79 -10.19 -4.14 12.09
CA LYS A 79 -10.17 -4.56 13.51
C LYS A 79 -9.34 -3.63 14.39
N ALA A 80 -8.51 -2.78 13.81
CA ALA A 80 -7.65 -1.86 14.54
C ALA A 80 -8.45 -0.64 14.99
N LYS A 81 -8.36 -0.30 16.27
CA LYS A 81 -8.80 1.00 16.79
C LYS A 81 -7.80 2.10 16.40
N ALA A 82 -8.14 3.36 16.67
CA ALA A 82 -7.18 4.45 16.58
C ALA A 82 -5.88 4.13 17.35
N GLY A 83 -4.73 4.36 16.72
CA GLY A 83 -3.41 4.05 17.26
C GLY A 83 -2.98 2.59 17.13
N GLN A 84 -3.85 1.69 16.67
CA GLN A 84 -3.55 0.26 16.53
C GLN A 84 -3.26 -0.17 15.08
N SER A 85 -3.24 0.77 14.13
CA SER A 85 -2.89 0.51 12.73
C SER A 85 -1.55 1.18 12.39
N TYR A 86 -0.71 0.52 11.60
CA TYR A 86 0.52 1.14 11.09
C TYR A 86 0.27 2.31 10.13
N HIS A 87 -0.92 2.38 9.52
CA HIS A 87 -1.36 3.58 8.79
C HIS A 87 -1.40 4.82 9.70
N ASN A 88 -1.61 4.66 11.02
CA ASN A 88 -1.63 5.79 11.96
C ASN A 88 -0.27 6.45 12.15
N TYR A 89 0.79 5.81 11.68
CA TYR A 89 2.17 6.28 11.83
C TYR A 89 2.86 6.47 10.48
N GLY A 90 2.12 6.35 9.37
CA GLY A 90 2.68 6.43 8.01
C GLY A 90 3.62 5.28 7.65
N LEU A 91 3.48 4.13 8.33
CA LEU A 91 4.33 2.93 8.17
C LEU A 91 3.68 1.80 7.36
N ALA A 92 2.53 2.08 6.76
CA ALA A 92 1.80 1.17 5.89
C ALA A 92 1.24 1.90 4.68
N LEU A 93 0.96 1.13 3.65
CA LEU A 93 0.23 1.56 2.47
C LEU A 93 -0.70 0.46 1.98
N ASP A 94 -1.79 0.88 1.33
CA ASP A 94 -2.66 -0.01 0.57
C ASP A 94 -2.48 0.29 -0.93
N PHE A 95 -2.67 -0.73 -1.76
CA PHE A 95 -2.64 -0.58 -3.20
C PHE A 95 -3.79 -1.27 -3.92
N CYS A 96 -4.04 -0.84 -5.15
CA CYS A 96 -4.82 -1.58 -6.13
C CYS A 96 -4.16 -1.51 -7.50
N LEU A 97 -4.65 -2.33 -8.43
CA LEU A 97 -4.31 -2.20 -9.84
C LEU A 97 -5.26 -1.21 -10.50
N LEU A 98 -4.88 -0.68 -11.65
CA LEU A 98 -5.67 0.24 -12.45
C LEU A 98 -5.94 -0.32 -13.84
N THR A 99 -7.17 -0.16 -14.30
CA THR A 99 -7.61 -0.46 -15.67
C THR A 99 -8.11 0.81 -16.36
N ASN A 100 -8.57 0.67 -17.61
CA ASN A 100 -9.15 1.77 -18.39
C ASN A 100 -8.23 3.00 -18.42
N ASN A 101 -6.95 2.78 -18.77
CA ASN A 101 -5.91 3.82 -18.82
C ASN A 101 -5.77 4.63 -17.53
N GLY A 102 -5.77 3.95 -16.38
CA GLY A 102 -5.56 4.57 -15.07
C GLY A 102 -6.81 5.14 -14.38
N ARG A 103 -7.99 4.95 -14.99
CA ARG A 103 -9.24 5.57 -14.55
C ARG A 103 -10.03 4.72 -13.55
N GLU A 104 -9.91 3.40 -13.65
CA GLU A 104 -10.70 2.47 -12.85
C GLU A 104 -9.80 1.64 -11.94
N ALA A 105 -10.21 1.47 -10.68
CA ALA A 105 -9.50 0.65 -9.73
C ALA A 105 -9.94 -0.81 -9.83
N LEU A 106 -8.98 -1.73 -9.78
CA LEU A 106 -9.16 -3.16 -9.89
C LEU A 106 -8.54 -3.88 -8.68
N TRP A 107 -9.39 -4.60 -7.95
CA TRP A 107 -8.99 -5.50 -6.86
C TRP A 107 -9.05 -6.96 -7.31
N ASN A 108 -8.26 -7.30 -8.34
CA ASN A 108 -8.14 -8.66 -8.84
C ASN A 108 -6.67 -9.12 -8.76
N ARG A 109 -6.39 -10.08 -7.86
CA ARG A 109 -5.04 -10.59 -7.63
C ARG A 109 -4.51 -11.50 -8.74
N ALA A 110 -5.37 -11.92 -9.67
CA ALA A 110 -5.01 -12.78 -10.80
C ALA A 110 -4.89 -11.99 -12.11
N ALA A 111 -5.06 -10.66 -12.08
CA ALA A 111 -4.92 -9.84 -13.27
C ALA A 111 -3.45 -9.76 -13.72
N ASP A 112 -3.24 -9.86 -15.03
CA ASP A 112 -1.96 -9.68 -15.74
C ASP A 112 -2.21 -8.54 -16.75
N LEU A 113 -1.99 -7.29 -16.32
CA LEU A 113 -2.25 -6.10 -17.13
C LEU A 113 -0.99 -5.66 -17.88
N ASN A 114 0.19 -6.08 -17.43
CA ASN A 114 1.45 -5.87 -18.14
C ASN A 114 1.71 -6.95 -19.22
N LEU A 115 0.84 -7.94 -19.37
CA LEU A 115 0.87 -9.01 -20.39
C LEU A 115 2.17 -9.82 -20.35
N ASN A 116 2.65 -10.15 -19.16
CA ASN A 116 3.90 -10.89 -18.96
C ASN A 116 3.69 -12.34 -18.47
N GLN A 117 2.44 -12.81 -18.39
CA GLN A 117 2.02 -14.13 -17.88
C GLN A 117 2.23 -14.34 -16.38
N GLN A 118 2.43 -13.25 -15.64
CA GLN A 118 2.44 -13.23 -14.19
C GLN A 118 1.34 -12.30 -13.70
N ALA A 119 0.79 -12.60 -12.52
CA ALA A 119 -0.20 -11.72 -11.93
C ALA A 119 0.49 -10.47 -11.37
N ASP A 120 0.14 -9.29 -11.88
CA ASP A 120 0.71 -8.00 -11.48
C ASP A 120 0.67 -7.80 -9.95
N TRP A 121 -0.40 -8.26 -9.30
CA TRP A 121 -0.52 -8.18 -7.84
C TRP A 121 0.63 -8.88 -7.11
N ASN A 122 1.02 -10.06 -7.61
CA ASN A 122 2.13 -10.82 -7.04
C ASN A 122 3.47 -10.14 -7.33
N GLU A 123 3.61 -9.49 -8.48
CA GLU A 123 4.82 -8.73 -8.82
C GLU A 123 4.97 -7.51 -7.90
N VAL A 124 3.89 -6.74 -7.67
CA VAL A 124 3.87 -5.65 -6.68
C VAL A 124 4.30 -6.16 -5.31
N VAL A 125 3.65 -7.21 -4.81
CA VAL A 125 3.95 -7.79 -3.49
C VAL A 125 5.39 -8.28 -3.42
N SER A 126 5.89 -8.96 -4.47
CA SER A 126 7.25 -9.51 -4.50
C SER A 126 8.30 -8.40 -4.47
N LEU A 127 8.06 -7.31 -5.20
CA LEU A 127 8.95 -6.14 -5.17
C LEU A 127 8.97 -5.49 -3.78
N PHE A 128 7.81 -5.25 -3.16
CA PHE A 128 7.77 -4.70 -1.80
C PHE A 128 8.46 -5.62 -0.78
N LYS A 129 8.24 -6.94 -0.87
CA LYS A 129 8.95 -7.94 -0.04
C LYS A 129 10.46 -7.92 -0.25
N HIS A 130 10.93 -7.71 -1.48
CA HIS A 130 12.36 -7.55 -1.77
C HIS A 130 12.97 -6.38 -0.99
N TYR A 131 12.22 -5.29 -0.79
CA TYR A 131 12.60 -4.15 0.05
C TYR A 131 12.30 -4.34 1.55
N GLY A 132 11.94 -5.55 1.98
CA GLY A 132 11.71 -5.87 3.39
C GLY A 132 10.35 -5.42 3.93
N TRP A 133 9.34 -5.23 3.08
CA TRP A 133 7.97 -4.98 3.50
C TRP A 133 7.23 -6.29 3.80
N GLU A 134 6.35 -6.24 4.79
CA GLU A 134 5.41 -7.30 5.13
C GLU A 134 4.12 -7.12 4.33
N TRP A 135 3.49 -8.23 3.91
CA TRP A 135 2.25 -8.22 3.15
C TRP A 135 1.08 -8.78 3.96
N GLY A 136 -0.05 -8.07 3.98
CA GLY A 136 -1.25 -8.48 4.72
C GLY A 136 -1.91 -9.76 4.19
N GLY A 137 -1.61 -10.16 2.95
CA GLY A 137 -2.05 -11.44 2.38
C GLY A 137 -1.37 -12.68 3.02
N ASP A 138 -0.23 -12.50 3.69
CA ASP A 138 0.48 -13.56 4.41
C ASP A 138 -0.05 -13.77 5.84
N TRP A 139 -0.90 -12.88 6.35
CA TRP A 139 -1.43 -13.01 7.71
C TRP A 139 -2.26 -14.29 7.87
N ALA A 140 -2.10 -14.95 9.02
CA ALA A 140 -2.79 -16.21 9.32
C ALA A 140 -4.32 -16.07 9.39
N SER A 141 -4.82 -14.88 9.74
CA SER A 141 -6.24 -14.56 9.78
C SER A 141 -6.45 -13.10 9.36
N PHE A 142 -7.65 -12.75 8.90
CA PHE A 142 -7.99 -11.39 8.46
C PHE A 142 -7.03 -10.87 7.38
N LYS A 143 -6.77 -11.71 6.38
CA LYS A 143 -5.92 -11.37 5.24
C LYS A 143 -6.39 -10.07 4.59
N ASP A 144 -5.49 -9.11 4.55
CA ASP A 144 -5.70 -7.82 3.93
C ASP A 144 -4.78 -7.72 2.72
N TYR A 145 -5.33 -8.09 1.56
CA TYR A 145 -4.51 -8.26 0.36
C TYR A 145 -3.92 -6.94 -0.19
N PRO A 146 -4.62 -5.80 -0.12
CA PRO A 146 -4.03 -4.50 -0.47
C PRO A 146 -2.88 -4.06 0.43
N HIS A 147 -2.83 -4.54 1.67
CA HIS A 147 -2.01 -3.96 2.73
C HIS A 147 -0.54 -4.39 2.66
N LEU A 148 0.35 -3.40 2.75
CA LEU A 148 1.79 -3.55 2.89
C LEU A 148 2.28 -2.69 4.06
N GLN A 149 3.18 -3.20 4.89
CA GLN A 149 3.75 -2.44 6.00
C GLN A 149 5.26 -2.66 6.18
N LYS A 150 5.95 -1.64 6.72
CA LYS A 150 7.34 -1.74 7.14
C LYS A 150 7.46 -1.16 8.55
N THR A 151 7.49 -2.07 9.52
CA THR A 151 7.31 -1.78 10.95
C THR A 151 8.59 -1.32 11.64
N PHE A 152 9.75 -1.57 11.03
CA PHE A 152 11.08 -1.44 11.64
C PHE A 152 11.22 -2.21 12.98
N GLY A 153 10.40 -3.25 13.18
CA GLY A 153 10.39 -4.03 14.43
C GLY A 153 9.60 -3.40 15.58
N TYR A 154 8.98 -2.24 15.37
CA TYR A 154 8.16 -1.57 16.40
C TYR A 154 6.72 -2.07 16.38
N SER A 155 6.14 -2.29 17.57
CA SER A 155 4.71 -2.56 17.71
C SER A 155 3.90 -1.26 17.65
N THR A 156 2.63 -1.36 17.25
CA THR A 156 1.71 -0.21 17.29
C THR A 156 1.48 0.34 18.70
N SER A 157 1.60 -0.50 19.75
CA SER A 157 1.56 -0.03 21.15
C SER A 157 2.73 0.87 21.51
N TYR A 158 3.94 0.55 21.06
CA TYR A 158 5.12 1.37 21.28
C TYR A 158 5.05 2.67 20.48
N LEU A 159 4.62 2.60 19.22
CA LEU A 159 4.41 3.80 18.39
C LEU A 159 3.36 4.73 19.00
N LEU A 160 2.29 4.17 19.59
CA LEU A 160 1.28 4.94 20.31
C LEU A 160 1.86 5.64 21.55
N GLU A 161 2.75 4.97 22.29
CA GLU A 161 3.45 5.57 23.43
C GLU A 161 4.34 6.75 23.00
N LEU A 162 5.11 6.60 21.91
CA LEU A 162 5.91 7.69 21.35
C LEU A 162 5.04 8.89 20.98
N HIS A 163 3.93 8.65 20.28
CA HIS A 163 2.98 9.69 19.91
C HIS A 163 2.41 10.39 21.15
N ASN A 164 1.93 9.64 22.15
CA ASN A 164 1.31 10.20 23.35
C ASN A 164 2.27 10.95 24.26
N THR A 165 3.56 10.60 24.22
CA THR A 165 4.62 11.30 24.96
C THR A 165 5.23 12.48 24.18
N GLY A 166 4.69 12.79 23.00
CA GLY A 166 5.17 13.90 22.17
C GLY A 166 6.53 13.65 21.52
N LYS A 167 6.98 12.39 21.43
CA LYS A 167 8.21 12.01 20.72
C LYS A 167 7.95 11.93 19.21
N THR A 168 7.56 13.07 18.65
CA THR A 168 7.27 13.26 17.23
C THR A 168 8.16 14.33 16.64
N ASP A 169 8.38 14.28 15.33
CA ASP A 169 8.98 15.39 14.58
C ASP A 169 8.00 16.58 14.45
N SER A 170 8.44 17.63 13.75
CA SER A 170 7.63 18.84 13.52
C SER A 170 6.37 18.60 12.69
N ASP A 171 6.32 17.50 11.92
CA ASP A 171 5.19 17.14 11.07
C ASP A 171 4.25 16.13 11.76
N GLY A 172 4.56 15.73 13.01
CA GLY A 172 3.76 14.83 13.83
C GLY A 172 4.05 13.33 13.63
N TYR A 173 5.12 12.96 12.93
CA TYR A 173 5.53 11.56 12.81
C TYR A 173 6.35 11.14 14.02
N VAL A 174 6.13 9.92 14.52
CA VAL A 174 6.89 9.35 15.63
C VAL A 174 8.38 9.23 15.27
N ILE A 175 9.27 9.61 16.20
CA ILE A 175 10.72 9.53 15.97
C ILE A 175 11.19 8.09 16.21
N ILE A 176 11.60 7.40 15.13
CA ILE A 176 12.00 5.99 15.09
C ILE A 176 13.26 5.74 14.28
#